data_AF-A0A7C6SRB9-F1
#
_entry.id   AF-A0A7C6SRB9-F1
#
_cell.length_a   1.000
_cell.length_b   1.000
_cell.length_c   1.000
_cell.angle_alpha   90.00
_cell.angle_beta   90.00
_cell.angle_gamma   90.00
#
_symmetry.space_group_name_H-M   'P 1'
#
loop_
_entity.id
_entity.type
_entity.pdbx_description
1 polymer ?
#
loop_
_entity_poly.entity_id
_entity_poly.type
_entity_poly.pdbx_seq_one_letter_code
_entity_poly.pdbx_strand_id
1 'polypeptide(L)'
;MKELLASIPGQLVDAIIYGAIAAVTLIGLVKCILPFRRAARLLRRAVRALELMTVREGTRPVWQDALFLGKPMQTQWRYFLTNAEQLDARGLSCDVEEYLHPDDLFADYAHVQLANIIPGLLTSLGILGTFIGLMRGIGNLDLTSADSTMQGISTMIGGIAFAYGTSISGLVCSLLFNILFYSSQGSALNAQADFVDAFRELVMQRPVDAQVHDICYKEDQAAFLSRSANELNTRLASGIEVAIHDAFTPIGQSINSFIVAETQGQIEGLNRIVNQFVGQMNNALGGQFVQLAQTLSGINQAQGVSYEAINSTMAAANTILDNIQHTHAVSQSVIERFEGFVHELTQAQSGQTEYTEQMSALLGSMYGALKQQTDSFVRLQTGRADMEQQMQQYASWSGRVLEAVEKQSDAAAGRAHDIANEMAQSSKKLGDSYATFVENISTGLARTMGMFEENMHDMINKLGKQLAGYAAQPEGKGGQVVELAGISKMQQAMADMTTALNRAVTAIEQMAEGA
;
A
#
# COMPACT_ATOMS: atom_id res chain seq x y z
N MET A 1 -1.89 67.40 3.40
CA MET A 1 -1.46 66.72 4.65
C MET A 1 -1.08 67.73 5.75
N LYS A 2 -0.28 68.78 5.45
CA LYS A 2 0.04 69.86 6.42
C LYS A 2 -1.19 70.62 6.95
N GLU A 3 -2.19 70.91 6.11
CA GLU A 3 -3.42 71.62 6.56
C GLU A 3 -4.39 70.75 7.38
N LEU A 4 -4.41 69.44 7.14
CA LEU A 4 -5.31 68.49 7.82
C LEU A 4 -4.86 68.18 9.27
N LEU A 5 -3.56 68.30 9.54
CA LEU A 5 -2.97 68.15 10.88
C LEU A 5 -2.96 69.47 11.66
N ALA A 6 -3.07 70.62 11.00
CA ALA A 6 -3.06 71.94 11.63
C ALA A 6 -4.40 72.31 12.30
N SER A 7 -5.51 71.69 11.89
CA SER A 7 -6.86 71.93 12.44
C SER A 7 -7.24 71.02 13.61
N ILE A 8 -6.37 70.06 13.96
CA ILE A 8 -6.63 69.10 15.03
C ILE A 8 -5.98 69.63 16.33
N PRO A 9 -6.74 69.81 17.43
CA PRO A 9 -6.16 70.18 18.72
C PRO A 9 -5.11 69.15 19.10
N GLY A 10 -3.91 69.59 19.49
CA GLY A 10 -2.81 68.65 19.75
C GLY A 10 -3.12 67.56 20.79
N GLN A 11 -4.02 67.84 21.75
CA GLN A 11 -4.52 66.86 22.71
C GLN A 11 -5.28 65.68 22.04
N LEU A 12 -5.92 65.91 20.90
CA LEU A 12 -6.63 64.88 20.15
C LEU A 12 -5.64 63.93 19.46
N VAL A 13 -4.54 64.45 18.92
CA VAL A 13 -3.47 63.63 18.34
C VAL A 13 -2.84 62.75 19.41
N ASP A 14 -2.57 63.33 20.58
CA ASP A 14 -2.03 62.60 21.72
C ASP A 14 -2.96 61.46 22.14
N ALA A 15 -4.27 61.75 22.26
CA ALA A 15 -5.30 60.75 22.58
C ALA A 15 -5.42 59.64 21.52
N ILE A 16 -5.28 59.97 20.24
CA ILE A 16 -5.34 58.98 19.14
C ILE A 16 -4.19 57.99 19.23
N ILE A 17 -2.95 58.46 19.47
CA ILE A 17 -1.77 57.57 19.50
C ILE A 17 -1.80 56.66 20.73
N TYR A 18 -2.04 57.22 21.93
CA TYR A 18 -2.19 56.39 23.13
C TYR A 18 -3.41 55.47 23.04
N GLY A 19 -4.52 55.95 22.45
CA GLY A 19 -5.70 55.14 22.17
C GLY A 19 -5.40 53.98 21.22
N ALA A 20 -4.59 54.18 20.18
CA ALA A 20 -4.19 53.12 19.26
C ALA A 20 -3.28 52.08 19.95
N ILE A 21 -2.30 52.51 20.76
CA ILE A 21 -1.44 51.61 21.55
C ILE A 21 -2.31 50.78 22.51
N ALA A 22 -3.25 51.42 23.22
CA ALA A 22 -4.16 50.75 24.13
C ALA A 22 -5.09 49.76 23.41
N ALA A 23 -5.64 50.15 22.26
CA ALA A 23 -6.52 49.31 21.46
C ALA A 23 -5.79 48.06 20.94
N VAL A 24 -4.60 48.21 20.37
CA VAL A 24 -3.78 47.08 19.89
C VAL A 24 -3.42 46.15 21.05
N THR A 25 -3.01 46.71 22.19
CA THR A 25 -2.73 45.92 23.40
C THR A 25 -3.95 45.15 23.88
N LEU A 26 -5.12 45.79 23.93
CA LEU A 26 -6.37 45.17 24.35
C LEU A 26 -6.81 44.06 23.40
N ILE A 27 -6.70 44.28 22.09
CA ILE A 27 -7.01 43.27 21.07
C ILE A 27 -6.09 42.06 21.26
N GLY A 28 -4.79 42.27 21.47
CA GLY A 28 -3.85 41.19 21.76
C GLY A 28 -4.19 40.42 23.03
N LEU A 29 -4.48 41.12 24.12
CA LEU A 29 -4.86 40.48 25.38
C LEU A 29 -6.12 39.63 25.21
N VAL A 30 -7.15 40.16 24.55
CA VAL A 30 -8.44 39.49 24.41
C VAL A 30 -8.41 38.34 23.40
N LYS A 31 -7.74 38.51 22.26
CA LYS A 31 -7.75 37.53 21.17
C LYS A 31 -6.60 36.52 21.20
N CYS A 32 -5.46 36.86 21.80
CA CYS A 32 -4.32 35.96 21.82
C CYS A 32 -4.10 35.36 23.22
N ILE A 33 -4.09 36.19 24.27
CA ILE A 33 -3.69 35.75 25.61
C ILE A 33 -4.84 35.08 26.38
N LEU A 34 -6.05 35.68 26.40
CA LEU A 34 -7.19 35.12 27.12
C LEU A 34 -7.60 33.71 26.65
N PRO A 35 -7.59 33.38 25.34
CA PRO A 35 -7.86 32.04 24.85
C PRO A 35 -6.89 31.00 25.43
N PHE A 36 -5.58 31.22 25.38
CA PHE A 36 -4.59 30.32 25.99
C PHE A 36 -4.84 30.11 27.49
N ARG A 37 -5.11 31.20 28.24
CA ARG A 37 -5.42 31.09 29.68
C ARG A 37 -6.76 30.41 29.96
N ARG A 38 -7.73 30.47 29.04
CA ARG A 38 -9.00 29.74 29.16
C ARG A 38 -8.79 28.25 28.87
N ALA A 39 -8.07 27.90 27.81
CA ALA A 39 -7.77 26.53 27.44
C ALA A 39 -6.98 25.81 28.56
N ALA A 40 -5.92 26.45 29.08
CA ALA A 40 -5.14 25.91 30.20
C ALA A 40 -6.01 25.63 31.45
N ARG A 41 -6.97 26.52 31.75
CA ARG A 41 -7.89 26.33 32.88
C ARG A 41 -8.88 25.19 32.65
N LEU A 42 -9.36 25.01 31.42
CA LEU A 42 -10.25 23.91 31.06
C LEU A 42 -9.53 22.57 31.16
N LEU A 43 -8.31 22.47 30.61
CA LEU A 43 -7.47 21.27 30.71
C LEU A 43 -7.14 20.91 32.16
N ARG A 44 -6.69 21.86 32.99
CA ARG A 44 -6.46 21.62 34.42
C ARG A 44 -7.73 21.28 35.21
N ARG A 45 -8.90 21.71 34.73
CA ARG A 45 -10.18 21.28 35.30
C ARG A 45 -10.49 19.85 34.89
N ALA A 46 -10.21 19.47 33.65
CA ALA A 46 -10.37 18.11 33.15
C ALA A 46 -9.44 17.14 33.90
N VAL A 47 -8.16 17.47 34.09
CA VAL A 47 -7.22 16.69 34.92
C VAL A 47 -7.78 16.43 36.31
N ARG A 48 -8.17 17.49 37.04
CA ARG A 48 -8.78 17.34 38.37
C ARG A 48 -10.07 16.52 38.36
N ALA A 49 -10.85 16.60 37.28
CA ALA A 49 -12.05 15.79 37.13
C ALA A 49 -11.73 14.30 36.89
N LEU A 50 -10.61 13.98 36.23
CA LEU A 50 -10.10 12.62 36.08
C LEU A 50 -9.55 12.08 37.40
N GLU A 51 -8.75 12.87 38.13
CA GLU A 51 -8.17 12.46 39.42
C GLU A 51 -9.24 12.20 40.49
N LEU A 52 -10.32 13.00 40.50
CA LEU A 52 -11.44 12.85 41.43
C LEU A 52 -12.50 11.86 40.94
N MET A 53 -12.32 11.27 39.77
CA MET A 53 -13.25 10.31 39.19
C MET A 53 -13.25 9.03 40.02
N THR A 54 -14.35 8.78 40.73
CA THR A 54 -14.64 7.47 41.32
C THR A 54 -15.54 6.72 40.35
N VAL A 55 -15.02 5.66 39.71
CA VAL A 55 -15.80 4.79 38.82
C VAL A 55 -16.83 4.06 39.68
N ARG A 56 -18.08 4.55 39.71
CA ARG A 56 -19.22 3.80 40.26
C ARG A 56 -19.78 2.91 39.17
N GLU A 57 -19.94 1.62 39.46
CA GLU A 57 -20.55 0.64 38.56
C GLU A 57 -21.90 1.16 38.05
N GLY A 58 -22.06 1.22 36.72
CA GLY A 58 -23.31 1.61 36.05
C GLY A 58 -23.44 3.07 35.63
N THR A 59 -22.48 3.95 35.95
CA THR A 59 -22.47 5.35 35.45
C THR A 59 -21.42 5.57 34.36
N ARG A 60 -21.80 6.26 33.27
CA ARG A 60 -20.85 6.66 32.23
C ARG A 60 -19.78 7.58 32.83
N PRO A 61 -18.50 7.32 32.57
CA PRO A 61 -17.43 8.15 33.11
C PRO A 61 -17.47 9.57 32.52
N VAL A 62 -17.06 10.55 33.32
CA VAL A 62 -17.21 11.99 33.03
C VAL A 62 -16.48 12.40 31.75
N TRP A 63 -15.40 11.70 31.40
CA TRP A 63 -14.61 11.97 30.19
C TRP A 63 -15.31 11.60 28.88
N GLN A 64 -16.31 10.71 28.91
CA GLN A 64 -17.08 10.32 27.72
C GLN A 64 -18.06 11.42 27.26
N ASP A 65 -18.21 12.51 28.02
CA ASP A 65 -18.97 13.66 27.55
C ASP A 65 -18.21 14.42 26.45
N ALA A 66 -18.90 14.69 25.33
CA ALA A 66 -18.39 15.51 24.24
C ALA A 66 -17.96 16.93 24.70
N LEU A 67 -18.53 17.43 25.79
CA LEU A 67 -18.22 18.75 26.36
C LEU A 67 -17.19 18.72 27.50
N PHE A 68 -16.56 17.58 27.76
CA PHE A 68 -15.62 17.41 28.87
C PHE A 68 -14.45 18.42 28.88
N LEU A 69 -13.78 18.59 27.74
CA LEU A 69 -12.73 19.59 27.54
C LEU A 69 -13.26 21.02 27.32
N GLY A 70 -14.58 21.19 27.24
CA GLY A 70 -15.26 22.45 26.97
C GLY A 70 -15.44 22.76 25.48
N LYS A 71 -16.24 23.78 25.19
CA LYS A 71 -16.62 24.18 23.82
C LYS A 71 -15.45 24.40 22.84
N PRO A 72 -14.32 25.03 23.23
CA PRO A 72 -13.22 25.29 22.28
C PRO A 72 -12.58 24.02 21.72
N MET A 73 -12.57 22.94 22.51
CA MET A 73 -11.84 21.70 22.20
C MET A 73 -12.83 20.56 21.87
N GLN A 74 -14.12 20.86 21.80
CA GLN A 74 -15.19 19.89 21.60
C GLN A 74 -15.04 19.13 20.29
N THR A 75 -14.64 19.79 19.21
CA THR A 75 -14.49 19.14 17.90
C THR A 75 -13.43 18.05 17.95
N GLN A 76 -12.23 18.39 18.44
CA GLN A 76 -11.13 17.45 18.59
C GLN A 76 -11.48 16.34 19.60
N TRP A 77 -12.13 16.70 20.70
CA TRP A 77 -12.56 15.72 21.70
C TRP A 77 -13.61 14.73 21.17
N ARG A 78 -14.58 15.20 20.37
CA ARG A 78 -15.57 14.32 19.74
C ARG A 78 -14.95 13.40 18.71
N TYR A 79 -13.95 13.89 17.97
CA TYR A 79 -13.21 13.08 17.02
C TYR A 79 -12.44 11.97 17.74
N PHE A 80 -11.73 12.31 18.82
CA PHE A 80 -11.12 11.34 19.72
C PHE A 80 -12.14 10.31 20.24
N LEU A 81 -13.26 10.75 20.82
CA LEU A 81 -14.27 9.84 21.40
C LEU A 81 -14.84 8.84 20.36
N THR A 82 -15.10 9.31 19.13
CA THR A 82 -15.64 8.46 18.06
C THR A 82 -14.64 7.38 17.65
N ASN A 83 -13.37 7.75 17.51
CA ASN A 83 -12.31 6.82 17.14
C ASN A 83 -11.95 5.89 18.30
N ALA A 84 -11.92 6.40 19.53
CA ALA A 84 -11.71 5.61 20.73
C ALA A 84 -12.80 4.53 20.89
N GLU A 85 -14.07 4.86 20.67
CA GLU A 85 -15.18 3.87 20.72
C GLU A 85 -15.05 2.80 19.64
N GLN A 86 -14.64 3.17 18.41
CA GLN A 86 -14.42 2.22 17.32
C GLN A 86 -13.19 1.32 17.54
N LEU A 87 -12.13 1.87 18.10
CA LEU A 87 -10.89 1.14 18.38
C LEU A 87 -11.02 0.24 19.61
N ASP A 88 -11.73 0.70 20.65
CA ASP A 88 -12.08 -0.11 21.82
C ASP A 88 -12.96 -1.31 21.43
N ALA A 89 -13.94 -1.12 20.52
CA ALA A 89 -14.73 -2.21 19.95
C ALA A 89 -13.89 -3.25 19.17
N ARG A 90 -12.67 -2.90 18.76
CA ARG A 90 -11.71 -3.78 18.08
C ARG A 90 -10.56 -4.25 19.00
N GLY A 91 -10.55 -3.84 20.27
CA GLY A 91 -9.47 -4.17 21.21
C GLY A 91 -8.14 -3.47 20.91
N LEU A 92 -8.16 -2.37 20.14
CA LEU A 92 -6.99 -1.57 19.78
C LEU A 92 -6.88 -0.35 20.70
N SER A 93 -5.66 0.04 21.09
CA SER A 93 -5.43 1.28 21.83
C SER A 93 -5.58 2.48 20.92
N CYS A 94 -6.36 3.45 21.36
CA CYS A 94 -6.30 4.81 20.88
C CYS A 94 -5.33 5.57 21.78
N ASP A 95 -4.51 6.46 21.25
CA ASP A 95 -3.70 7.36 22.08
C ASP A 95 -4.30 8.76 22.01
N VAL A 96 -4.52 9.39 23.16
CA VAL A 96 -5.14 10.73 23.23
C VAL A 96 -4.23 11.81 22.63
N GLU A 97 -2.90 11.61 22.65
CA GLU A 97 -1.93 12.57 22.11
C GLU A 97 -2.09 12.77 20.60
N GLU A 98 -2.39 11.70 19.85
CA GLU A 98 -2.58 11.74 18.39
C GLU A 98 -3.76 12.61 17.94
N TYR A 99 -4.74 12.83 18.83
CA TYR A 99 -5.95 13.60 18.53
C TYR A 99 -5.94 14.98 19.18
N LEU A 100 -5.09 15.16 20.19
CA LEU A 100 -4.96 16.39 20.93
C LEU A 100 -3.56 16.95 20.72
N HIS A 101 -3.18 17.19 19.46
CA HIS A 101 -1.91 17.83 19.12
C HIS A 101 -1.93 19.33 19.48
N PRO A 102 -0.85 19.87 20.09
CA PRO A 102 -0.80 21.28 20.51
C PRO A 102 -1.03 22.26 19.36
N ASP A 103 -0.46 21.95 18.20
CA ASP A 103 -0.51 22.83 17.04
C ASP A 103 -1.95 22.98 16.52
N ASP A 104 -2.69 21.88 16.41
CA ASP A 104 -4.08 21.89 15.93
C ASP A 104 -5.06 22.44 16.96
N LEU A 105 -4.77 22.23 18.25
CA LEU A 105 -5.65 22.62 19.34
C LEU A 105 -5.70 24.14 19.55
N PHE A 106 -4.56 24.81 19.30
CA PHE A 106 -4.40 26.25 19.55
C PHE A 106 -4.40 27.10 18.28
N ALA A 107 -4.16 26.51 17.10
CA ALA A 107 -4.15 27.24 15.81
C ALA A 107 -5.47 27.98 15.56
N ASP A 108 -6.61 27.30 15.70
CA ASP A 108 -7.93 27.88 15.45
C ASP A 108 -8.41 28.80 16.59
N TYR A 109 -7.95 28.55 17.82
CA TYR A 109 -8.49 29.20 19.01
C TYR A 109 -7.74 30.46 19.46
N ALA A 110 -6.42 30.54 19.20
CA ALA A 110 -5.57 31.58 19.80
C ALA A 110 -4.90 32.57 18.82
N HIS A 111 -5.27 32.53 17.53
CA HIS A 111 -4.77 33.44 16.48
C HIS A 111 -3.26 33.75 16.62
N VAL A 112 -2.43 32.72 16.67
CA VAL A 112 -0.98 32.82 16.96
C VAL A 112 -0.26 33.78 16.01
N GLN A 113 -0.68 33.85 14.75
CA GLN A 113 -0.14 34.80 13.77
C GLN A 113 -0.34 36.26 14.17
N LEU A 114 -1.50 36.62 14.74
CA LEU A 114 -1.76 37.97 15.21
C LEU A 114 -0.85 38.33 16.39
N ALA A 115 -0.60 37.37 17.29
CA ALA A 115 0.27 37.58 18.44
C ALA A 115 1.71 37.91 18.04
N ASN A 116 2.22 37.30 16.97
CA ASN A 116 3.57 37.57 16.48
C ASN A 116 3.75 38.99 15.92
N ILE A 117 2.66 39.61 15.46
CA ILE A 117 2.70 40.94 14.80
C ILE A 117 2.48 42.08 15.82
N ILE A 118 1.71 41.85 16.88
CA ILE A 118 1.32 42.87 17.87
C ILE A 118 2.52 43.59 18.52
N PRO A 119 3.57 42.92 19.02
CA PRO A 119 4.76 43.59 19.57
C PRO A 119 5.41 44.55 18.57
N GLY A 120 5.50 44.12 17.31
CA GLY A 120 6.04 44.94 16.22
C GLY A 120 5.18 46.18 15.96
N LEU A 121 3.86 46.02 15.96
CA LEU A 121 2.92 47.14 15.80
C LEU A 121 2.99 48.14 16.96
N LEU A 122 3.07 47.67 18.21
CA LEU A 122 3.16 48.52 19.40
C LEU A 122 4.46 49.34 19.40
N THR A 123 5.58 48.70 19.03
CA THR A 123 6.87 49.38 18.88
C THR A 123 6.83 50.42 17.76
N SER A 124 6.25 50.05 16.61
CA SER A 124 6.12 50.95 15.45
C SER A 124 5.21 52.15 15.74
N LEU A 125 4.11 51.94 16.48
CA LEU A 125 3.23 53.02 16.96
C LEU A 125 3.96 53.96 17.93
N GLY A 126 4.82 53.43 18.81
CA GLY A 126 5.66 54.23 19.71
C GLY A 126 6.69 55.09 18.94
N ILE A 127 7.32 54.53 17.91
CA ILE A 127 8.24 55.25 17.01
C ILE A 127 7.48 56.34 16.23
N LEU A 128 6.30 56.02 15.71
CA LEU A 128 5.45 56.99 15.01
C LEU A 128 5.06 58.17 15.92
N GLY A 129 4.68 57.88 17.17
CA GLY A 129 4.41 58.90 18.19
C GLY A 129 5.61 59.80 18.46
N THR A 130 6.82 59.22 18.49
CA THR A 130 8.07 59.96 18.65
C THR A 130 8.26 60.98 17.52
N PHE A 131 8.09 60.55 16.27
CA PHE A 131 8.23 61.44 15.12
C PHE A 131 7.20 62.58 15.13
N ILE A 132 5.95 62.28 15.49
CA ILE A 132 4.89 63.28 15.58
C ILE A 132 5.18 64.29 16.70
N GLY A 133 5.64 63.82 17.87
CA GLY A 133 6.03 64.68 18.98
C GLY A 133 7.18 65.62 18.66
N LEU A 134 8.23 65.11 17.99
CA LEU A 134 9.36 65.92 17.55
C LEU A 134 8.96 66.94 16.48
N MET A 135 8.14 66.55 15.50
CA MET A 135 7.63 67.49 14.48
C MET A 135 6.81 68.62 15.11
N ARG A 136 5.98 68.32 16.12
CA ARG A 136 5.21 69.32 16.87
C ARG A 136 6.10 70.20 17.74
N GLY A 137 7.15 69.64 18.34
CA GLY A 137 8.09 70.37 19.19
C GLY A 137 8.99 71.35 18.43
N ILE A 138 9.36 71.03 17.19
CA ILE A 138 10.26 71.85 16.37
C ILE A 138 9.49 72.80 15.44
N GLY A 139 8.28 72.41 14.99
CA GLY A 139 7.55 73.08 13.91
C GLY A 139 7.08 74.52 14.18
N ASN A 140 7.25 75.04 15.40
CA ASN A 140 6.74 76.36 15.82
C ASN A 140 7.81 77.25 16.51
N LEU A 141 9.11 76.97 16.29
CA LEU A 141 10.20 77.77 16.85
C LEU A 141 10.37 79.08 16.07
N ASP A 142 9.96 80.19 16.68
CA ASP A 142 10.19 81.54 16.18
C ASP A 142 11.26 82.26 17.01
N LEU A 143 12.45 82.42 16.43
CA LEU A 143 13.63 83.03 17.06
C LEU A 143 13.68 84.56 16.88
N THR A 144 12.62 85.18 16.38
CA THR A 144 12.62 86.63 16.07
C THR A 144 12.45 87.53 17.29
N SER A 145 11.89 87.03 18.39
CA SER A 145 11.72 87.77 19.65
C SER A 145 12.03 86.90 20.88
N ALA A 146 12.42 87.52 22.00
CA ALA A 146 12.70 86.79 23.24
C ALA A 146 11.45 86.06 23.80
N ASP A 147 10.27 86.69 23.69
CA ASP A 147 9.01 86.10 24.13
C ASP A 147 8.56 84.94 23.22
N SER A 148 8.68 85.08 21.90
CA SER A 148 8.39 83.99 20.95
C SER A 148 9.37 82.82 21.12
N THR A 149 10.64 83.12 21.43
CA THR A 149 11.65 82.10 21.72
C THR A 149 11.31 81.32 22.99
N MET A 150 10.88 82.00 24.05
CA MET A 150 10.49 81.34 25.31
C MET A 150 9.24 80.45 25.13
N GLN A 151 8.26 80.89 24.35
CA GLN A 151 7.07 80.10 24.01
C GLN A 151 7.41 78.91 23.09
N GLY A 152 8.36 79.08 22.18
CA GLY A 152 8.91 78.02 21.33
C GLY A 152 9.62 76.93 22.14
N ILE A 153 10.44 77.31 23.12
CA ILE A 153 11.12 76.37 24.03
C ILE A 153 10.09 75.57 24.85
N SER A 154 9.04 76.23 25.37
CA SER A 154 7.98 75.53 26.11
C SER A 154 7.25 74.50 25.24
N THR A 155 6.95 74.86 23.98
CA THR A 155 6.33 73.95 22.99
C THR A 155 7.26 72.79 22.64
N MET A 156 8.57 73.06 22.51
CA MET A 156 9.58 72.05 22.24
C MET A 156 9.68 71.02 23.36
N ILE A 157 9.73 71.47 24.62
CA ILE A 157 9.76 70.58 25.79
C ILE A 157 8.50 69.71 25.83
N GLY A 158 7.32 70.28 25.55
CA GLY A 158 6.06 69.51 25.48
C GLY A 158 6.07 68.46 24.38
N GLY A 159 6.57 68.78 23.18
CA GLY A 159 6.69 67.85 22.07
C GLY A 159 7.70 66.72 22.33
N ILE A 160 8.83 67.04 22.98
CA ILE A 160 9.84 66.06 23.40
C ILE A 160 9.29 65.13 24.48
N ALA A 161 8.60 65.67 25.49
CA ALA A 161 7.98 64.87 26.55
C ALA A 161 6.93 63.90 25.97
N PHE A 162 6.12 64.36 25.03
CA PHE A 162 5.17 63.50 24.31
C PHE A 162 5.89 62.39 23.52
N ALA A 163 6.92 62.75 22.76
CA ALA A 163 7.70 61.81 21.96
C ALA A 163 8.30 60.68 22.80
N TYR A 164 8.91 61.01 23.95
CA TYR A 164 9.42 60.02 24.89
C TYR A 164 8.30 59.18 25.51
N GLY A 165 7.18 59.81 25.91
CA GLY A 165 6.04 59.12 26.51
C GLY A 165 5.43 58.06 25.59
N THR A 166 5.28 58.35 24.30
CA THR A 166 4.73 57.38 23.33
C THR A 166 5.71 56.24 23.04
N SER A 167 7.01 56.54 22.98
CA SER A 167 8.05 55.52 22.77
C SER A 167 8.12 54.53 23.95
N ILE A 168 8.18 55.05 25.18
CA ILE A 168 8.19 54.25 26.40
C ILE A 168 6.93 53.39 26.48
N SER A 169 5.76 53.98 26.21
CA SER A 169 4.49 53.24 26.25
C SER A 169 4.45 52.11 25.21
N GLY A 170 4.90 52.36 23.98
CA GLY A 170 4.97 51.33 22.93
C GLY A 170 5.91 50.18 23.31
N LEU A 171 7.11 50.49 23.82
CA LEU A 171 8.09 49.49 24.26
C LEU A 171 7.60 48.68 25.46
N VAL A 172 7.07 49.34 26.48
CA VAL A 172 6.56 48.68 27.70
C VAL A 172 5.38 47.78 27.36
N CYS A 173 4.41 48.26 26.57
CA CYS A 173 3.28 47.43 26.14
C CYS A 173 3.74 46.23 25.28
N SER A 174 4.71 46.43 24.38
CA SER A 174 5.28 45.36 23.55
C SER A 174 5.96 44.27 24.39
N LEU A 175 6.79 44.68 25.36
CA LEU A 175 7.51 43.76 26.23
C LEU A 175 6.56 43.01 27.18
N LEU A 176 5.62 43.72 27.81
CA LEU A 176 4.61 43.11 28.66
C LEU A 176 3.74 42.13 27.87
N PHE A 177 3.34 42.48 26.64
CA PHE A 177 2.58 41.59 25.79
C PHE A 177 3.35 40.30 25.48
N ASN A 178 4.62 40.39 25.08
CA ASN A 178 5.45 39.21 24.82
C ASN A 178 5.60 38.30 26.03
N ILE A 179 5.91 38.85 27.20
CA ILE A 179 6.06 38.07 28.45
C ILE A 179 4.74 37.35 28.78
N LEU A 180 3.62 38.07 28.71
CA LEU A 180 2.31 37.49 29.01
C LEU A 180 1.88 36.45 27.97
N PHE A 181 2.21 36.67 26.71
CA PHE A 181 1.92 35.74 25.62
C PHE A 181 2.69 34.43 25.79
N TYR A 182 4.02 34.48 25.90
CA TYR A 182 4.83 33.27 26.08
C TYR A 182 4.53 32.56 27.40
N SER A 183 4.30 33.29 28.49
CA SER A 183 3.87 32.68 29.76
C SER A 183 2.53 31.96 29.64
N SER A 184 1.56 32.55 28.93
CA SER A 184 0.24 31.95 28.73
C SER A 184 0.29 30.75 27.78
N GLN A 185 1.10 30.83 26.73
CA GLN A 185 1.34 29.74 25.79
C GLN A 185 1.99 28.55 26.51
N GLY A 186 3.10 28.77 27.23
CA GLY A 186 3.76 27.72 28.01
C GLY A 186 2.83 27.11 29.07
N SER A 187 2.01 27.93 29.74
CA SER A 187 1.01 27.43 30.69
C SER A 187 -0.06 26.55 30.04
N ALA A 188 -0.39 26.76 28.76
CA ALA A 188 -1.39 25.97 28.04
C ALA A 188 -0.79 24.66 27.52
N LEU A 189 0.44 24.70 27.00
CA LEU A 189 1.19 23.52 26.58
C LEU A 189 1.45 22.57 27.76
N ASN A 190 1.89 23.10 28.89
CA ASN A 190 2.09 22.28 30.09
C ASN A 190 0.76 21.67 30.57
N ALA A 191 -0.32 22.45 30.61
CA ALA A 191 -1.63 21.94 31.03
C ALA A 191 -2.18 20.85 30.09
N GLN A 192 -1.78 20.86 28.82
CA GLN A 192 -2.14 19.83 27.84
C GLN A 192 -1.30 18.57 28.06
N ALA A 193 0.01 18.70 28.24
CA ALA A 193 0.89 17.58 28.59
C ALA A 193 0.40 16.90 29.88
N ASP A 194 0.15 17.68 30.94
CA ASP A 194 -0.42 17.20 32.20
C ASP A 194 -1.75 16.45 31.98
N PHE A 195 -2.57 16.91 31.03
CA PHE A 195 -3.83 16.25 30.68
C PHE A 195 -3.62 14.93 29.95
N VAL A 196 -2.76 14.90 28.94
CA VAL A 196 -2.43 13.68 28.17
C VAL A 196 -1.88 12.62 29.12
N ASP A 197 -0.94 12.99 29.99
CA ASP A 197 -0.33 12.09 30.96
C ASP A 197 -1.34 11.56 31.97
N ALA A 198 -2.12 12.45 32.59
CA ALA A 198 -3.17 12.04 33.54
C ALA A 198 -4.23 11.16 32.88
N PHE A 199 -4.57 11.43 31.62
CA PHE A 199 -5.54 10.62 30.88
C PHE A 199 -4.98 9.24 30.52
N ARG A 200 -3.71 9.16 30.09
CA ARG A 200 -3.03 7.88 29.85
C ARG A 200 -2.97 7.03 31.11
N GLU A 201 -2.59 7.62 32.24
CA GLU A 201 -2.43 6.91 33.52
C GLU A 201 -3.76 6.46 34.14
N LEU A 202 -4.79 7.32 34.10
CA LEU A 202 -6.05 7.08 34.81
C LEU A 202 -7.12 6.39 33.95
N VAL A 203 -7.10 6.59 32.63
CA VAL A 203 -8.14 6.08 31.72
C VAL A 203 -7.60 4.98 30.81
N MET A 204 -6.36 5.10 30.31
CA MET A 204 -5.77 4.15 29.37
C MET A 204 -4.81 3.16 30.07
N GLN A 205 -5.25 2.53 31.17
CA GLN A 205 -4.47 1.54 31.94
C GLN A 205 -4.17 0.21 31.21
N ARG A 206 -4.21 0.18 29.89
CA ARG A 206 -3.69 -0.94 29.10
C ARG A 206 -2.72 -0.41 28.06
N PRO A 207 -1.40 -0.46 28.31
CA PRO A 207 -0.50 -0.61 27.19
C PRO A 207 -0.93 -1.90 26.50
N VAL A 208 -1.40 -1.80 25.26
CA VAL A 208 -1.69 -2.95 24.42
C VAL A 208 -0.39 -3.73 24.32
N ASP A 209 -0.38 -4.88 24.99
CA ASP A 209 0.68 -5.86 24.87
C ASP A 209 0.93 -6.05 23.37
N ALA A 210 2.16 -5.94 22.89
CA ALA A 210 2.47 -6.04 21.46
C ALA A 210 1.90 -7.35 20.84
N GLN A 211 1.65 -8.36 21.68
CA GLN A 211 0.92 -9.57 21.34
C GLN A 211 -0.55 -9.35 20.94
N VAL A 212 -1.30 -8.43 21.55
CA VAL A 212 -2.71 -8.17 21.20
C VAL A 212 -2.82 -7.46 19.85
N HIS A 213 -1.86 -6.57 19.53
CA HIS A 213 -1.79 -5.98 18.19
C HIS A 213 -1.54 -7.04 17.12
N ASP A 214 -0.62 -7.98 17.37
CA ASP A 214 -0.33 -9.09 16.46
C ASP A 214 -1.53 -10.08 16.38
N ILE A 215 -2.22 -10.34 17.49
CA ILE A 215 -3.43 -11.19 17.51
C ILE A 215 -4.58 -10.53 16.74
N CYS A 216 -4.84 -9.24 16.94
CA CYS A 216 -5.90 -8.52 16.24
C CYS A 216 -5.60 -8.41 14.74
N TYR A 217 -4.34 -8.14 14.37
CA TYR A 217 -3.90 -8.14 12.98
C TYR A 217 -4.05 -9.53 12.33
N LYS A 218 -3.71 -10.59 13.06
CA LYS A 218 -3.91 -11.99 12.61
C LYS A 218 -5.38 -12.37 12.53
N GLU A 219 -6.22 -11.87 13.43
CA GLU A 219 -7.66 -12.14 13.44
C GLU A 219 -8.35 -11.41 12.28
N ASP A 220 -7.99 -10.17 11.99
CA ASP A 220 -8.51 -9.43 10.83
C ASP A 220 -8.03 -10.07 9.52
N GLN A 221 -6.77 -10.50 9.46
CA GLN A 221 -6.25 -11.27 8.32
C GLN A 221 -6.98 -12.62 8.18
N ALA A 222 -7.28 -13.32 9.28
CA ALA A 222 -8.03 -14.58 9.27
C ALA A 222 -9.50 -14.37 8.88
N ALA A 223 -10.13 -13.28 9.32
CA ALA A 223 -11.49 -12.91 8.95
C ALA A 223 -11.57 -12.52 7.47
N PHE A 224 -10.60 -11.76 6.96
CA PHE A 224 -10.46 -11.47 5.54
C PHE A 224 -10.23 -12.73 4.72
N LEU A 225 -9.35 -13.64 5.18
CA LEU A 225 -9.11 -14.93 4.53
C LEU A 225 -10.37 -15.79 4.54
N SER A 226 -11.11 -15.82 5.65
CA SER A 226 -12.37 -16.58 5.77
C SER A 226 -13.45 -16.02 4.86
N ARG A 227 -13.63 -14.69 4.79
CA ARG A 227 -14.57 -14.06 3.85
C ARG A 227 -14.15 -14.30 2.40
N SER A 228 -12.88 -14.14 2.08
CA SER A 228 -12.33 -14.39 0.74
C SER A 228 -12.43 -15.86 0.37
N ALA A 229 -12.18 -16.77 1.30
CA ALA A 229 -12.33 -18.21 1.11
C ALA A 229 -13.81 -18.58 0.94
N ASN A 230 -14.73 -17.96 1.69
CA ASN A 230 -16.15 -18.21 1.53
C ASN A 230 -16.67 -17.66 0.21
N GLU A 231 -16.21 -16.48 -0.22
CA GLU A 231 -16.53 -15.91 -1.53
C GLU A 231 -15.93 -16.73 -2.67
N LEU A 232 -14.67 -17.16 -2.55
CA LEU A 232 -14.04 -18.11 -3.45
C LEU A 232 -14.78 -19.45 -3.48
N ASN A 233 -15.21 -19.97 -2.33
CA ASN A 233 -15.94 -21.25 -2.26
C ASN A 233 -17.33 -21.11 -2.87
N THR A 234 -18.00 -19.97 -2.72
CA THR A 234 -19.30 -19.71 -3.36
C THR A 234 -19.15 -19.56 -4.88
N ARG A 235 -18.09 -18.86 -5.33
CA ARG A 235 -17.77 -18.69 -6.75
C ARG A 235 -17.22 -19.97 -7.40
N LEU A 236 -16.43 -20.77 -6.67
CA LEU A 236 -15.98 -22.09 -7.10
C LEU A 236 -17.14 -23.06 -7.12
N ALA A 237 -17.97 -23.14 -6.07
CA ALA A 237 -19.10 -24.06 -6.06
C ALA A 237 -20.04 -23.78 -7.23
N SER A 238 -20.42 -22.52 -7.46
CA SER A 238 -21.27 -22.17 -8.60
C SER A 238 -20.55 -22.29 -9.95
N GLY A 239 -19.29 -21.86 -10.05
CA GLY A 239 -18.54 -21.84 -11.31
C GLY A 239 -18.05 -23.22 -11.75
N ILE A 240 -17.65 -24.07 -10.79
CA ILE A 240 -17.24 -25.45 -11.02
C ILE A 240 -18.46 -26.33 -11.23
N GLU A 241 -19.56 -26.17 -10.49
CA GLU A 241 -20.77 -26.97 -10.75
C GLU A 241 -21.34 -26.71 -12.14
N VAL A 242 -21.38 -25.45 -12.59
CA VAL A 242 -21.79 -25.10 -13.96
C VAL A 242 -20.77 -25.60 -14.99
N ALA A 243 -19.47 -25.38 -14.79
CA ALA A 243 -18.45 -25.81 -15.75
C ALA A 243 -18.29 -27.34 -15.82
N ILE A 244 -18.43 -28.05 -14.70
CA ILE A 244 -18.43 -29.52 -14.63
C ILE A 244 -19.74 -30.04 -15.21
N HIS A 245 -20.91 -29.47 -14.89
CA HIS A 245 -22.16 -29.92 -15.48
C HIS A 245 -22.16 -29.74 -17.01
N ASP A 246 -21.67 -28.61 -17.52
CA ASP A 246 -21.54 -28.34 -18.95
C ASP A 246 -20.48 -29.23 -19.62
N ALA A 247 -19.38 -29.56 -18.92
CA ALA A 247 -18.31 -30.42 -19.45
C ALA A 247 -18.62 -31.93 -19.35
N PHE A 248 -19.40 -32.37 -18.36
CA PHE A 248 -19.70 -33.79 -18.12
C PHE A 248 -21.04 -34.26 -18.70
N THR A 249 -21.95 -33.34 -19.03
CA THR A 249 -23.19 -33.69 -19.77
C THR A 249 -22.90 -34.42 -21.09
N PRO A 250 -21.91 -33.99 -21.90
CA PRO A 250 -21.49 -34.75 -23.08
C PRO A 250 -20.82 -36.08 -22.72
N ILE A 251 -20.01 -36.13 -21.66
CA ILE A 251 -19.26 -37.32 -21.24
C ILE A 251 -20.19 -38.43 -20.75
N GLY A 252 -21.24 -38.10 -19.98
CA GLY A 252 -22.23 -39.09 -19.54
C GLY A 252 -23.02 -39.69 -20.71
N GLN A 253 -23.30 -38.89 -21.74
CA GLN A 253 -23.91 -39.36 -22.99
C GLN A 253 -22.90 -40.21 -23.81
N SER A 254 -21.62 -39.82 -23.84
CA SER A 254 -20.56 -40.56 -24.51
C SER A 254 -20.24 -41.90 -23.83
N ILE A 255 -20.21 -41.99 -22.50
CA ILE A 255 -19.94 -43.24 -21.76
C ILE A 255 -21.08 -44.24 -21.94
N ASN A 256 -22.34 -43.78 -21.94
CA ASN A 256 -23.49 -44.66 -22.23
C ASN A 256 -23.46 -45.17 -23.69
N SER A 257 -22.78 -44.43 -24.58
CA SER A 257 -22.49 -44.83 -25.97
C SER A 257 -21.24 -45.73 -26.08
N PHE A 258 -20.25 -45.54 -25.20
CA PHE A 258 -18.96 -46.23 -25.17
C PHE A 258 -19.05 -47.62 -24.50
N ILE A 259 -19.93 -47.79 -23.51
CA ILE A 259 -20.19 -49.11 -22.89
C ILE A 259 -20.91 -50.06 -23.86
N VAL A 260 -21.69 -49.54 -24.80
CA VAL A 260 -22.32 -50.33 -25.87
C VAL A 260 -21.35 -50.65 -26.99
N ALA A 261 -20.30 -49.84 -27.15
CA ALA A 261 -19.42 -49.90 -28.30
C ALA A 261 -17.94 -49.91 -27.89
N GLU A 262 -17.51 -50.90 -27.11
CA GLU A 262 -16.12 -51.36 -27.21
C GLU A 262 -15.91 -52.74 -26.58
N THR A 263 -15.82 -53.76 -27.43
CA THR A 263 -14.98 -54.93 -27.17
C THR A 263 -14.59 -55.52 -28.52
N GLN A 264 -13.71 -54.81 -29.26
CA GLN A 264 -12.76 -55.48 -30.17
C GLN A 264 -11.66 -54.56 -30.73
N GLY A 265 -11.76 -53.22 -30.70
CA GLY A 265 -10.77 -52.32 -31.33
C GLY A 265 -9.58 -51.93 -30.45
N GLN A 266 -9.61 -52.22 -29.14
CA GLN A 266 -8.75 -51.58 -28.13
C GLN A 266 -7.31 -52.09 -27.99
N ILE A 267 -6.75 -52.77 -28.99
CA ILE A 267 -5.34 -53.24 -28.92
C ILE A 267 -4.42 -52.52 -29.91
N GLU A 268 -4.94 -51.92 -30.98
CA GLU A 268 -4.10 -51.32 -32.04
C GLU A 268 -3.95 -49.80 -31.94
N GLY A 269 -4.96 -49.08 -31.45
CA GLY A 269 -4.89 -47.61 -31.27
C GLY A 269 -3.88 -47.16 -30.20
N LEU A 270 -3.59 -48.00 -29.21
CA LEU A 270 -2.72 -47.67 -28.08
C LEU A 270 -1.25 -47.51 -28.49
N ASN A 271 -0.75 -48.31 -29.44
CA ASN A 271 0.67 -48.23 -29.87
C ASN A 271 0.99 -46.99 -30.73
N ARG A 272 0.01 -46.50 -31.51
CA ARG A 272 0.18 -45.28 -32.32
C ARG A 272 0.13 -44.02 -31.46
N ILE A 273 -0.80 -43.98 -30.50
CA ILE A 273 -0.93 -42.87 -29.55
C ILE A 273 0.30 -42.78 -28.66
N VAL A 274 0.85 -43.89 -28.16
CA VAL A 274 2.05 -43.89 -27.31
C VAL A 274 3.28 -43.39 -28.05
N ASN A 275 3.52 -43.82 -29.31
CA ASN A 275 4.69 -43.35 -30.06
C ASN A 275 4.57 -41.87 -30.48
N GLN A 276 3.37 -41.41 -30.81
CA GLN A 276 3.12 -40.01 -31.14
C GLN A 276 3.17 -39.11 -29.89
N PHE A 277 2.69 -39.61 -28.75
CA PHE A 277 2.79 -38.96 -27.45
C PHE A 277 4.24 -38.88 -26.97
N VAL A 278 5.03 -39.95 -27.08
CA VAL A 278 6.46 -39.94 -26.72
C VAL A 278 7.27 -39.02 -27.64
N GLY A 279 6.96 -38.97 -28.94
CA GLY A 279 7.60 -38.06 -29.88
C GLY A 279 7.27 -36.58 -29.62
N GLN A 280 6.00 -36.26 -29.35
CA GLN A 280 5.59 -34.89 -29.01
C GLN A 280 6.07 -34.48 -27.61
N MET A 281 6.06 -35.40 -26.64
CA MET A 281 6.58 -35.18 -25.30
C MET A 281 8.10 -34.96 -25.32
N ASN A 282 8.87 -35.69 -26.14
CA ASN A 282 10.31 -35.47 -26.26
C ASN A 282 10.65 -34.11 -26.89
N ASN A 283 9.86 -33.65 -27.87
CA ASN A 283 10.02 -32.31 -28.46
C ASN A 283 9.57 -31.18 -27.51
N ALA A 284 8.46 -31.36 -26.80
CA ALA A 284 7.94 -30.37 -25.85
C ALA A 284 8.79 -30.28 -24.58
N LEU A 285 9.23 -31.42 -24.03
CA LEU A 285 10.10 -31.47 -22.84
C LEU A 285 11.55 -31.10 -23.18
N GLY A 286 12.07 -31.44 -24.35
CA GLY A 286 13.43 -31.09 -24.76
C GLY A 286 13.68 -29.58 -24.77
N GLY A 287 12.74 -28.80 -25.29
CA GLY A 287 12.81 -27.33 -25.25
C GLY A 287 12.64 -26.76 -23.83
N GLN A 288 11.74 -27.35 -23.02
CA GLN A 288 11.48 -26.86 -21.68
C GLN A 288 12.59 -27.20 -20.67
N PHE A 289 13.30 -28.34 -20.80
CA PHE A 289 14.45 -28.65 -19.94
C PHE A 289 15.65 -27.75 -20.21
N VAL A 290 15.88 -27.35 -21.46
CA VAL A 290 16.92 -26.35 -21.80
C VAL A 290 16.57 -25.00 -21.19
N GLN A 291 15.31 -24.56 -21.31
CA GLN A 291 14.85 -23.31 -20.75
C GLN A 291 14.85 -23.33 -19.20
N LEU A 292 14.50 -24.46 -18.60
CA LEU A 292 14.58 -24.68 -17.16
C LEU A 292 16.03 -24.68 -16.67
N ALA A 293 16.96 -25.32 -17.40
CA ALA A 293 18.39 -25.31 -17.07
C ALA A 293 18.98 -23.88 -17.16
N GLN A 294 18.56 -23.09 -18.15
CA GLN A 294 18.98 -21.70 -18.31
C GLN A 294 18.42 -20.79 -17.22
N THR A 295 17.16 -21.01 -16.83
CA THR A 295 16.51 -20.28 -15.74
C THR A 295 17.10 -20.67 -14.39
N LEU A 296 17.35 -21.96 -14.15
CA LEU A 296 18.04 -22.45 -12.95
C LEU A 296 19.49 -21.94 -12.88
N SER A 297 20.19 -21.83 -14.01
CA SER A 297 21.53 -21.23 -14.07
C SER A 297 21.50 -19.74 -13.71
N GLY A 298 20.54 -18.98 -14.27
CA GLY A 298 20.33 -17.57 -13.90
C GLY A 298 19.95 -17.38 -12.44
N ILE A 299 19.13 -18.26 -11.87
CA ILE A 299 18.79 -18.28 -10.44
C ILE A 299 20.02 -18.64 -9.60
N ASN A 300 20.82 -19.63 -10.00
CA ASN A 300 22.04 -20.02 -9.26
C ASN A 300 23.06 -18.87 -9.22
N GLN A 301 23.21 -18.15 -10.33
CA GLN A 301 24.09 -16.98 -10.42
C GLN A 301 23.56 -15.80 -9.58
N ALA A 302 22.25 -15.55 -9.60
CA ALA A 302 21.61 -14.55 -8.74
C ALA A 302 21.70 -14.92 -7.24
N GLN A 303 21.61 -16.21 -6.92
CA GLN A 303 21.74 -16.71 -5.55
C GLN A 303 23.17 -16.56 -5.04
N GLY A 304 24.19 -16.76 -5.88
CA GLY A 304 25.60 -16.48 -5.55
C GLY A 304 25.86 -15.00 -5.22
N VAL A 305 25.33 -14.07 -6.03
CA VAL A 305 25.43 -12.63 -5.78
C VAL A 305 24.68 -12.23 -4.50
N SER A 306 23.54 -12.87 -4.22
CA SER A 306 22.78 -12.64 -2.99
C SER A 306 23.51 -13.13 -1.73
N TYR A 307 24.24 -14.24 -1.81
CA TYR A 307 25.09 -14.72 -0.69
C TYR A 307 26.23 -13.76 -0.40
N GLU A 308 26.88 -13.22 -1.43
CA GLU A 308 27.99 -12.28 -1.28
C GLU A 308 27.52 -10.93 -0.72
N ALA A 309 26.34 -10.45 -1.16
CA ALA A 309 25.68 -9.27 -0.61
C ALA A 309 25.26 -9.46 0.85
N ILE A 310 24.70 -10.63 1.21
CA ILE A 310 24.34 -10.95 2.60
C ILE A 310 25.59 -11.04 3.47
N ASN A 311 26.68 -11.66 3.00
CA ASN A 311 27.92 -11.79 3.76
C ASN A 311 28.59 -10.41 3.97
N SER A 312 28.56 -9.54 2.97
CA SER A 312 29.04 -8.15 3.08
C SER A 312 28.18 -7.33 4.06
N THR A 313 26.86 -7.48 4.00
CA THR A 313 25.93 -6.83 4.92
C THR A 313 26.13 -7.33 6.35
N MET A 314 26.36 -8.63 6.53
CA MET A 314 26.63 -9.23 7.84
C MET A 314 27.99 -8.80 8.41
N ALA A 315 29.01 -8.62 7.56
CA ALA A 315 30.29 -8.04 7.96
C ALA A 315 30.16 -6.57 8.37
N ALA A 316 29.36 -5.78 7.64
CA ALA A 316 29.04 -4.40 8.01
C ALA A 316 28.26 -4.33 9.33
N ALA A 317 27.28 -5.22 9.53
CA ALA A 317 26.52 -5.32 10.77
C ALA A 317 27.40 -5.73 11.97
N ASN A 318 28.32 -6.68 11.80
CA ASN A 318 29.31 -7.03 12.83
C ASN A 318 30.21 -5.84 13.18
N THR A 319 30.64 -5.07 12.19
CA THR A 319 31.45 -3.86 12.42
C THR A 319 30.65 -2.80 13.20
N ILE A 320 29.34 -2.65 12.94
CA ILE A 320 28.47 -1.75 13.69
C ILE A 320 28.28 -2.24 15.13
N LEU A 321 28.05 -3.54 15.34
CA LEU A 321 27.91 -4.13 16.67
C LEU A 321 29.19 -3.96 17.52
N ASP A 322 30.36 -4.12 16.91
CA ASP A 322 31.66 -3.91 17.56
C ASP A 322 31.84 -2.42 17.95
N ASN A 323 31.44 -1.50 17.07
CA ASN A 323 31.44 -0.05 17.38
C ASN A 323 30.45 0.32 18.50
N ILE A 324 29.29 -0.33 18.59
CA ILE A 324 28.31 -0.11 19.67
C ILE A 324 28.88 -0.58 21.02
N GLN A 325 29.52 -1.74 21.05
CA GLN A 325 30.19 -2.24 22.27
C GLN A 325 31.32 -1.31 22.72
N HIS A 326 32.14 -0.84 21.77
CA HIS A 326 33.16 0.17 22.04
C HIS A 326 32.58 1.50 22.54
N THR A 327 31.45 1.95 22.00
CA THR A 327 30.77 3.18 22.43
C THR A 327 30.18 3.06 23.84
N HIS A 328 29.66 1.88 24.19
CA HIS A 328 29.20 1.58 25.55
C HIS A 328 30.35 1.60 26.56
N ALA A 329 31.49 1.00 26.22
CA ALA A 329 32.69 1.02 27.06
C ALA A 329 33.24 2.44 27.24
N VAL A 330 33.24 3.25 26.18
CA VAL A 330 33.64 4.67 26.27
C VAL A 330 32.66 5.47 27.12
N SER A 331 31.35 5.24 26.99
CA SER A 331 30.34 5.94 27.83
C SER A 331 30.48 5.59 29.30
N GLN A 332 30.73 4.32 29.64
CA GLN A 332 31.03 3.92 31.03
C GLN A 332 32.32 4.59 31.54
N SER A 333 33.38 4.61 30.73
CA SER A 333 34.64 5.27 31.12
C SER A 333 34.48 6.78 31.32
N VAL A 334 33.63 7.44 30.54
CA VAL A 334 33.30 8.87 30.70
C VAL A 334 32.52 9.10 31.99
N ILE A 335 31.56 8.23 32.33
CA ILE A 335 30.78 8.32 33.58
C ILE A 335 31.67 8.09 34.82
N GLU A 336 32.52 7.05 34.81
CA GLU A 336 33.48 6.80 35.89
C GLU A 336 34.47 7.96 36.08
N ARG A 337 34.95 8.55 34.97
CA ARG A 337 35.81 9.74 35.03
C ARG A 337 35.07 10.98 35.51
N PHE A 338 33.78 11.10 35.23
CA PHE A 338 32.97 12.23 35.71
C PHE A 338 32.69 12.12 37.21
N GLU A 339 32.41 10.91 37.72
CA GLU A 339 32.31 10.66 39.17
C GLU A 339 33.64 10.92 39.89
N GLY A 340 34.76 10.47 39.30
CA GLY A 340 36.10 10.76 39.82
C GLY A 340 36.43 12.26 39.82
N PHE A 341 36.09 12.97 38.73
CA PHE A 341 36.26 14.42 38.62
C PHE A 341 35.43 15.18 39.65
N VAL A 342 34.18 14.79 39.89
CA VAL A 342 33.34 15.40 40.94
C VAL A 342 33.93 15.12 42.33
N HIS A 343 34.45 13.91 42.57
CA HIS A 343 35.09 13.56 43.84
C HIS A 343 36.37 14.39 44.09
N GLU A 344 37.22 14.54 43.07
CA GLU A 344 38.43 15.37 43.13
C GLU A 344 38.12 16.86 43.25
N LEU A 345 37.06 17.38 42.62
CA LEU A 345 36.64 18.78 42.71
C LEU A 345 36.19 19.17 44.12
N THR A 346 35.63 18.20 44.87
CA THR A 346 35.30 18.39 46.29
C THR A 346 36.54 18.39 47.19
N GLN A 347 37.63 17.74 46.77
CA GLN A 347 38.90 17.66 47.50
C GLN A 347 39.90 18.78 47.13
N ALA A 348 39.83 19.31 45.92
CA ALA A 348 40.80 20.25 45.33
C ALA A 348 40.55 21.74 45.66
N GLN A 349 39.83 22.06 46.75
CA GLN A 349 39.68 23.44 47.23
C GLN A 349 40.99 24.02 47.84
N SER A 350 42.09 23.26 47.84
CA SER A 350 43.39 23.69 48.37
C SER A 350 44.57 23.23 47.48
N GLY A 351 44.95 24.00 46.46
CA GLY A 351 46.24 23.78 45.76
C GLY A 351 46.30 24.33 44.32
N GLN A 352 46.69 25.59 44.16
CA GLN A 352 46.63 26.36 42.89
C GLN A 352 47.62 25.92 41.78
N THR A 353 48.53 24.98 42.00
CA THR A 353 49.65 24.71 41.06
C THR A 353 49.45 23.49 40.16
N GLU A 354 48.60 22.54 40.56
CA GLU A 354 48.32 21.30 39.80
C GLU A 354 47.28 21.51 38.68
N TYR A 355 46.53 22.62 38.76
CA TYR A 355 45.47 23.02 37.82
C TYR A 355 45.95 23.22 36.38
N THR A 356 47.17 23.72 36.17
CA THR A 356 47.67 24.06 34.82
C THR A 356 48.07 22.81 34.03
N GLU A 357 48.66 21.82 34.70
CA GLU A 357 49.02 20.54 34.06
C GLU A 357 47.79 19.69 33.77
N GLN A 358 46.84 19.60 34.72
CA GLN A 358 45.60 18.85 34.52
C GLN A 358 44.71 19.49 33.43
N MET A 359 44.63 20.83 33.37
CA MET A 359 43.91 21.52 32.29
C MET A 359 44.54 21.27 30.91
N SER A 360 45.87 21.23 30.83
CA SER A 360 46.59 20.92 29.58
C SER A 360 46.35 19.47 29.13
N ALA A 361 46.37 18.51 30.07
CA ALA A 361 46.04 17.11 29.79
C ALA A 361 44.57 16.92 29.38
N LEU A 362 43.65 17.64 30.01
CA LEU A 362 42.23 17.64 29.66
C LEU A 362 42.00 18.22 28.26
N LEU A 363 42.64 19.35 27.93
CA LEU A 363 42.56 19.94 26.59
C LEU A 363 43.15 19.00 25.52
N GLY A 364 44.25 18.30 25.84
CA GLY A 364 44.83 17.28 24.95
C GLY A 364 43.89 16.10 24.69
N SER A 365 43.22 15.61 25.73
CA SER A 365 42.25 14.51 25.59
C SER A 365 40.95 14.94 24.90
N MET A 366 40.44 16.14 25.17
CA MET A 366 39.33 16.74 24.43
C MET A 366 39.66 16.94 22.95
N TYR A 367 40.87 17.39 22.62
CA TYR A 367 41.32 17.52 21.24
C TYR A 367 41.39 16.16 20.53
N GLY A 368 41.87 15.11 21.24
CA GLY A 368 41.85 13.74 20.73
C GLY A 368 40.43 13.22 20.48
N ALA A 369 39.51 13.46 21.42
CA ALA A 369 38.11 13.05 21.30
C ALA A 369 37.39 13.79 20.15
N LEU A 370 37.61 15.11 20.01
CA LEU A 370 37.07 15.92 18.91
C LEU A 370 37.59 15.45 17.54
N LYS A 371 38.86 15.06 17.47
CA LYS A 371 39.45 14.51 16.23
C LYS A 371 38.81 13.16 15.88
N GLN A 372 38.65 12.28 16.85
CA GLN A 372 38.00 10.99 16.66
C GLN A 372 36.53 11.13 16.25
N GLN A 373 35.83 12.12 16.81
CA GLN A 373 34.47 12.47 16.42
C GLN A 373 34.42 13.02 14.99
N THR A 374 35.37 13.86 14.60
CA THR A 374 35.48 14.38 13.23
C THR A 374 35.71 13.26 12.21
N ASP A 375 36.60 12.32 12.50
CA ASP A 375 36.86 11.16 11.64
C ASP A 375 35.62 10.26 11.52
N SER A 376 34.83 10.11 12.59
CA SER A 376 33.56 9.38 12.54
C SER A 376 32.51 10.09 11.67
N PHE A 377 32.50 11.43 11.67
CA PHE A 377 31.60 12.24 10.86
C PHE A 377 31.94 12.13 9.37
N VAL A 378 33.24 12.12 9.04
CA VAL A 378 33.71 11.89 7.67
C VAL A 378 33.30 10.49 7.18
N ARG A 379 33.43 9.45 8.01
CA ARG A 379 32.99 8.09 7.66
C ARG A 379 31.48 8.00 7.41
N LEU A 380 30.67 8.68 8.22
CA LEU A 380 29.22 8.76 8.01
C LEU A 380 28.88 9.48 6.71
N GLN A 381 29.61 10.55 6.38
CA GLN A 381 29.39 11.30 5.15
C GLN A 381 29.75 10.48 3.91
N THR A 382 30.86 9.74 3.94
CA THR A 382 31.26 8.82 2.87
C THR A 382 30.27 7.66 2.73
N GLY A 383 29.83 7.07 3.84
CA GLY A 383 28.82 6.00 3.82
C GLY A 383 27.48 6.46 3.26
N ARG A 384 27.13 7.75 3.42
CA ARG A 384 25.93 8.34 2.82
C ARG A 384 26.03 8.42 1.29
N ALA A 385 27.20 8.78 0.76
CA ALA A 385 27.45 8.81 -0.68
C ALA A 385 27.39 7.40 -1.30
N ASP A 386 27.97 6.40 -0.62
CA ASP A 386 27.90 5.00 -1.06
C ASP A 386 26.45 4.48 -1.06
N MET A 387 25.66 4.81 -0.03
CA MET A 387 24.25 4.42 0.05
C MET A 387 23.41 5.10 -1.04
N GLU A 388 23.69 6.35 -1.37
CA GLU A 388 23.02 7.08 -2.45
C GLU A 388 23.33 6.45 -3.83
N GLN A 389 24.58 6.07 -4.07
CA GLN A 389 24.99 5.34 -5.28
C GLN A 389 24.33 3.96 -5.37
N GLN A 390 24.24 3.24 -4.24
CA GLN A 390 23.59 1.93 -4.18
C GLN A 390 22.08 2.03 -4.44
N MET A 391 21.42 3.07 -3.94
CA MET A 391 20.00 3.34 -4.15
C MET A 391 19.70 3.70 -5.61
N GLN A 392 20.58 4.44 -6.28
CA GLN A 392 20.49 4.71 -7.73
C GLN A 392 20.67 3.42 -8.56
N GLN A 393 21.61 2.56 -8.19
CA GLN A 393 21.77 1.26 -8.86
C GLN A 393 20.53 0.39 -8.67
N TYR A 394 19.94 0.36 -7.48
CA TYR A 394 18.72 -0.39 -7.21
C TYR A 394 17.53 0.13 -8.03
N ALA A 395 17.36 1.44 -8.13
CA ALA A 395 16.30 2.05 -8.95
C ALA A 395 16.46 1.70 -10.44
N SER A 396 17.68 1.80 -10.99
CA SER A 396 17.94 1.45 -12.39
C SER A 396 17.81 -0.04 -12.68
N TRP A 397 18.14 -0.90 -11.71
CA TRP A 397 17.91 -2.33 -11.80
C TRP A 397 16.42 -2.67 -11.77
N SER A 398 15.67 -2.08 -10.83
CA SER A 398 14.21 -2.27 -10.73
C SER A 398 13.49 -1.84 -12.02
N GLY A 399 13.87 -0.69 -12.60
CA GLY A 399 13.33 -0.25 -13.89
C GLY A 399 13.58 -1.23 -15.03
N ARG A 400 14.81 -1.77 -15.14
CA ARG A 400 15.15 -2.78 -16.16
C ARG A 400 14.41 -4.11 -15.97
N VAL A 401 14.16 -4.52 -14.73
CA VAL A 401 13.38 -5.73 -14.44
C VAL A 401 11.92 -5.53 -14.81
N LEU A 402 11.33 -4.37 -14.49
CA LEU A 402 9.96 -4.05 -14.87
C LEU A 402 9.77 -4.08 -16.39
N GLU A 403 10.68 -3.43 -17.12
CA GLU A 403 10.66 -3.39 -18.59
C GLU A 403 10.85 -4.78 -19.23
N ALA A 404 11.71 -5.62 -18.63
CA ALA A 404 11.89 -7.00 -19.08
C ALA A 404 10.64 -7.87 -18.86
N VAL A 405 9.97 -7.70 -17.71
CA VAL A 405 8.72 -8.41 -17.37
C VAL A 405 7.58 -7.97 -18.28
N GLU A 406 7.44 -6.67 -18.52
CA GLU A 406 6.43 -6.11 -19.43
C GLU A 406 6.62 -6.67 -20.85
N LYS A 407 7.85 -6.60 -21.38
CA LYS A 407 8.18 -7.13 -22.72
C LYS A 407 7.97 -8.64 -22.84
N GLN A 408 8.25 -9.39 -21.77
CA GLN A 408 8.02 -10.84 -21.73
C GLN A 408 6.53 -11.17 -21.67
N SER A 409 5.74 -10.40 -20.91
CA SER A 409 4.29 -10.52 -20.83
C SER A 409 3.63 -10.27 -22.18
N ASP A 410 4.02 -9.21 -22.88
CA ASP A 410 3.50 -8.90 -24.22
C ASP A 410 3.87 -10.00 -25.24
N ALA A 411 5.10 -10.50 -25.19
CA ALA A 411 5.53 -11.61 -26.04
C ALA A 411 4.83 -12.95 -25.70
N ALA A 412 4.40 -13.14 -24.45
CA ALA A 412 3.60 -14.29 -24.04
C ALA A 412 2.15 -14.16 -24.51
N ALA A 413 1.56 -12.97 -24.42
CA ALA A 413 0.22 -12.67 -24.91
C ALA A 413 0.13 -12.84 -26.43
N GLY A 414 1.13 -12.36 -27.18
CA GLY A 414 1.24 -12.56 -28.63
C GLY A 414 1.30 -14.04 -29.01
N ARG A 415 2.16 -14.82 -28.34
CA ARG A 415 2.27 -16.27 -28.58
C ARG A 415 0.99 -17.03 -28.23
N ALA A 416 0.29 -16.64 -27.16
CA ALA A 416 -1.00 -17.23 -26.82
C ALA A 416 -2.05 -16.96 -27.91
N HIS A 417 -2.02 -15.78 -28.53
CA HIS A 417 -2.90 -15.43 -29.64
C HIS A 417 -2.61 -16.27 -30.89
N ASP A 418 -1.33 -16.44 -31.24
CA ASP A 418 -0.91 -17.26 -32.38
C ASP A 418 -1.30 -18.73 -32.21
N ILE A 419 -1.07 -19.29 -31.01
CA ILE A 419 -1.46 -20.66 -30.67
C ILE A 419 -2.98 -20.84 -30.76
N ALA A 420 -3.77 -19.89 -30.24
CA ALA A 420 -5.22 -19.95 -30.35
C ALA A 420 -5.70 -19.94 -31.81
N ASN A 421 -5.03 -19.17 -32.68
CA ASN A 421 -5.38 -19.07 -34.09
C ASN A 421 -4.99 -20.35 -34.87
N GLU A 422 -3.84 -20.94 -34.58
CA GLU A 422 -3.43 -22.24 -35.13
C GLU A 422 -4.35 -23.38 -34.66
N MET A 423 -4.76 -23.37 -33.39
CA MET A 423 -5.74 -24.33 -32.86
C MET A 423 -7.09 -24.21 -33.55
N ALA A 424 -7.57 -22.98 -33.78
CA ALA A 424 -8.81 -22.74 -34.50
C ALA A 424 -8.73 -23.23 -35.97
N GLN A 425 -7.60 -22.98 -36.66
CA GLN A 425 -7.39 -23.49 -38.01
C GLN A 425 -7.28 -25.01 -38.06
N SER A 426 -6.57 -25.63 -37.11
CA SER A 426 -6.44 -27.09 -37.04
C SER A 426 -7.78 -27.75 -36.73
N SER A 427 -8.57 -27.18 -35.82
CA SER A 427 -9.93 -27.64 -35.52
C SER A 427 -10.82 -27.58 -36.76
N LYS A 428 -10.74 -26.49 -37.54
CA LYS A 428 -11.49 -26.36 -38.80
C LYS A 428 -11.08 -27.42 -39.83
N LYS A 429 -9.77 -27.61 -40.05
CA LYS A 429 -9.27 -28.64 -40.98
C LYS A 429 -9.68 -30.05 -40.54
N LEU A 430 -9.66 -30.33 -39.24
CA LEU A 430 -10.09 -31.61 -38.68
C LEU A 430 -11.59 -31.82 -38.92
N GLY A 431 -12.41 -30.78 -38.73
CA GLY A 431 -13.85 -30.81 -39.03
C GLY A 431 -14.14 -31.05 -40.51
N ASP A 432 -13.45 -30.35 -41.40
CA ASP A 432 -13.60 -30.52 -42.86
C ASP A 432 -13.19 -31.93 -43.32
N SER A 433 -12.09 -32.45 -42.75
CA SER A 433 -11.63 -33.82 -43.05
C SER A 433 -12.61 -34.89 -42.53
N TYR A 434 -13.15 -34.69 -41.32
CA TYR A 434 -14.17 -35.59 -40.75
C TYR A 434 -15.45 -35.59 -41.58
N ALA A 435 -15.93 -34.41 -41.99
CA ALA A 435 -17.11 -34.30 -42.86
C ALA A 435 -16.90 -35.04 -44.20
N THR A 436 -15.74 -34.85 -44.82
CA THR A 436 -15.38 -35.52 -46.08
C THR A 436 -15.28 -37.04 -45.90
N PHE A 437 -14.71 -37.52 -44.80
CA PHE A 437 -14.63 -38.93 -44.48
C PHE A 437 -16.01 -39.57 -44.30
N VAL A 438 -16.90 -38.92 -43.55
CA VAL A 438 -18.29 -39.38 -43.33
C VAL A 438 -19.07 -39.43 -44.65
N GLU A 439 -18.91 -38.41 -45.50
CA GLU A 439 -19.56 -38.36 -46.82
C GLU A 439 -19.07 -39.48 -47.74
N ASN A 440 -17.76 -39.76 -47.75
CA ASN A 440 -17.18 -40.86 -48.51
C ASN A 440 -17.65 -42.23 -48.01
N ILE A 441 -17.74 -42.44 -46.70
CA ILE A 441 -18.28 -43.69 -46.13
C ILE A 441 -19.75 -43.84 -46.48
N SER A 442 -20.56 -42.80 -46.29
CA SER A 442 -22.00 -42.85 -46.59
C SER A 442 -22.26 -43.17 -48.05
N THR A 443 -21.53 -42.51 -48.96
CA THR A 443 -21.64 -42.72 -50.40
C THR A 443 -21.14 -44.11 -50.81
N GLY A 444 -20.02 -44.57 -50.24
CA GLY A 444 -19.48 -45.90 -50.48
C GLY A 444 -20.41 -47.01 -50.01
N LEU A 445 -21.02 -46.84 -48.83
CA LEU A 445 -21.95 -47.81 -48.26
C LEU A 445 -23.26 -47.84 -49.06
N ALA A 446 -23.80 -46.69 -49.45
CA ALA A 446 -24.99 -46.59 -50.29
C ALA A 446 -24.77 -47.26 -51.66
N ARG A 447 -23.59 -47.05 -52.28
CA ARG A 447 -23.22 -47.72 -53.53
C ARG A 447 -23.12 -49.23 -53.37
N THR A 448 -22.54 -49.69 -52.26
CA THR A 448 -22.38 -51.12 -51.97
C THR A 448 -23.73 -51.78 -51.69
N MET A 449 -24.60 -51.13 -50.93
CA MET A 449 -25.98 -51.58 -50.69
C MET A 449 -26.82 -51.59 -51.97
N GLY A 450 -26.69 -50.59 -52.83
CA GLY A 450 -27.35 -50.59 -54.14
C GLY A 450 -26.94 -51.77 -55.02
N MET A 451 -25.64 -52.08 -55.09
CA MET A 451 -25.16 -53.28 -55.81
C MET A 451 -25.63 -54.59 -55.15
N PHE A 452 -25.73 -54.62 -53.83
CA PHE A 452 -26.26 -55.78 -53.10
C PHE A 452 -27.74 -56.01 -53.41
N GLU A 453 -28.55 -54.96 -53.39
CA GLU A 453 -29.98 -55.02 -53.65
C GLU A 453 -30.25 -55.42 -55.12
N GLU A 454 -29.50 -54.88 -56.07
CA GLU A 454 -29.57 -55.26 -57.49
C GLU A 454 -29.26 -56.75 -57.68
N ASN A 455 -28.17 -57.25 -57.08
CA ASN A 455 -27.79 -58.66 -57.15
C ASN A 455 -28.85 -59.58 -56.49
N MET A 456 -29.42 -59.18 -55.35
CA MET A 456 -30.50 -59.89 -54.67
C MET A 456 -31.76 -59.96 -55.54
N HIS A 457 -32.15 -58.84 -56.16
CA HIS A 457 -33.31 -58.76 -57.04
C HIS A 457 -33.14 -59.68 -58.25
N ASP A 458 -31.93 -59.72 -58.82
CA ASP A 458 -31.61 -60.55 -59.97
C ASP A 458 -31.60 -62.04 -59.61
N MET A 459 -31.13 -62.39 -58.40
CA MET A 459 -31.20 -63.74 -57.84
C MET A 459 -32.64 -64.18 -57.58
N ILE A 460 -33.48 -63.32 -56.96
CA ILE A 460 -34.90 -63.60 -56.70
C ILE A 460 -35.67 -63.78 -58.01
N ASN A 461 -35.42 -62.94 -59.01
CA ASN A 461 -36.04 -63.08 -60.33
C ASN A 461 -35.64 -64.38 -61.05
N LYS A 462 -34.37 -64.80 -60.93
CA LYS A 462 -33.90 -66.08 -61.48
C LYS A 462 -34.54 -67.26 -60.73
N LEU A 463 -34.62 -67.21 -59.40
CA LEU A 463 -35.31 -68.21 -58.58
C LEU A 463 -36.80 -68.29 -58.91
N GLY A 464 -37.48 -67.14 -59.02
CA GLY A 464 -38.89 -67.05 -59.39
C GLY A 464 -39.18 -67.61 -60.78
N LYS A 465 -38.32 -67.33 -61.77
CA LYS A 465 -38.43 -67.92 -63.11
C LYS A 465 -38.20 -69.43 -63.11
N GLN A 466 -37.26 -69.93 -62.30
CA GLN A 466 -37.05 -71.38 -62.17
C GLN A 466 -38.23 -72.07 -61.48
N LEU A 467 -38.76 -71.51 -60.39
CA LEU A 467 -39.95 -72.02 -59.68
C LEU A 467 -41.21 -72.00 -60.56
N ALA A 468 -41.45 -70.90 -61.30
CA ALA A 468 -42.56 -70.81 -62.25
C ALA A 468 -42.43 -71.82 -63.40
N GLY A 469 -41.20 -72.11 -63.84
CA GLY A 469 -40.92 -73.17 -64.83
C GLY A 469 -41.27 -74.58 -64.34
N TYR A 470 -41.20 -74.83 -63.03
CA TYR A 470 -41.61 -76.12 -62.44
C TYR A 470 -43.12 -76.22 -62.21
N ALA A 471 -43.81 -75.12 -61.89
CA ALA A 471 -45.27 -75.11 -61.71
C ALA A 471 -46.06 -75.31 -63.03
N ALA A 472 -45.40 -75.19 -64.19
CA ALA A 472 -46.01 -75.36 -65.51
C ALA A 472 -45.85 -76.79 -66.09
N GLN A 473 -45.28 -77.76 -65.35
CA GLN A 473 -45.17 -79.15 -65.82
C GLN A 473 -46.34 -80.02 -65.32
N PRO A 474 -47.09 -80.71 -66.21
CA PRO A 474 -48.17 -81.61 -65.81
C PRO A 474 -47.61 -82.90 -65.19
N GLU A 475 -48.32 -83.40 -64.18
CA GLU A 475 -48.03 -84.60 -63.39
C GLU A 475 -47.61 -85.81 -64.24
N GLY A 476 -46.41 -86.35 -63.98
CA GLY A 476 -45.98 -87.58 -64.60
C GLY A 476 -44.52 -87.96 -64.36
N LYS A 477 -44.31 -88.79 -63.33
CA LYS A 477 -43.14 -89.64 -63.04
C LYS A 477 -41.92 -88.99 -62.37
N GLY A 478 -41.51 -89.63 -61.26
CA GLY A 478 -40.12 -89.68 -60.84
C GLY A 478 -39.79 -88.85 -59.61
N GLY A 479 -40.04 -89.43 -58.42
CA GLY A 479 -39.33 -88.99 -57.22
C GLY A 479 -37.82 -89.23 -57.38
N GLN A 480 -37.04 -88.27 -56.89
CA GLN A 480 -35.57 -88.13 -56.89
C GLN A 480 -35.01 -87.22 -57.99
N VAL A 481 -34.83 -85.94 -57.62
CA VAL A 481 -33.59 -85.12 -57.63
C VAL A 481 -34.05 -83.66 -57.48
N VAL A 482 -34.50 -83.28 -56.29
CA VAL A 482 -34.66 -81.86 -55.92
C VAL A 482 -33.35 -81.29 -55.33
N GLU A 483 -32.34 -82.11 -55.07
CA GLU A 483 -31.45 -81.81 -53.95
C GLU A 483 -29.99 -81.48 -54.26
N LEU A 484 -29.52 -81.43 -55.52
CA LEU A 484 -28.10 -81.07 -55.78
C LEU A 484 -27.88 -79.82 -56.65
N ALA A 485 -28.69 -79.58 -57.68
CA ALA A 485 -28.42 -78.46 -58.61
C ALA A 485 -28.92 -77.10 -58.10
N GLY A 486 -30.01 -77.07 -57.32
CA GLY A 486 -30.51 -75.86 -56.67
C GLY A 486 -29.62 -75.45 -55.48
N ILE A 487 -29.19 -76.44 -54.69
CA ILE A 487 -28.28 -76.25 -53.56
C ILE A 487 -26.88 -75.85 -54.05
N SER A 488 -26.37 -76.46 -55.13
CA SER A 488 -25.05 -76.06 -55.67
C SER A 488 -25.04 -74.65 -56.24
N LYS A 489 -26.12 -74.22 -56.93
CA LYS A 489 -26.25 -72.83 -57.41
C LYS A 489 -26.41 -71.83 -56.27
N MET A 490 -27.12 -72.20 -55.20
CA MET A 490 -27.24 -71.37 -54.00
C MET A 490 -25.90 -71.28 -53.25
N GLN A 491 -25.15 -72.38 -53.15
CA GLN A 491 -23.77 -72.37 -52.63
C GLN A 491 -22.85 -71.49 -53.47
N GLN A 492 -22.98 -71.54 -54.80
CA GLN A 492 -22.17 -70.72 -55.69
C GLN A 492 -22.51 -69.23 -55.59
N ALA A 493 -23.80 -68.88 -55.47
CA ALA A 493 -24.23 -67.51 -55.22
C ALA A 493 -23.78 -67.00 -53.84
N MET A 494 -23.80 -67.85 -52.80
CA MET A 494 -23.24 -67.49 -51.49
C MET A 494 -21.72 -67.35 -51.53
N ALA A 495 -21.01 -68.17 -52.30
CA ALA A 495 -19.56 -68.04 -52.49
C ALA A 495 -19.20 -66.74 -53.22
N ASP A 496 -19.96 -66.37 -54.25
CA ASP A 496 -19.80 -65.09 -54.96
C ASP A 496 -20.13 -63.90 -54.05
N MET A 497 -21.18 -64.01 -53.22
CA MET A 497 -21.53 -63.00 -52.20
C MET A 497 -20.42 -62.83 -51.16
N THR A 498 -19.84 -63.94 -50.68
CA THR A 498 -18.72 -63.92 -49.73
C THR A 498 -17.48 -63.28 -50.35
N THR A 499 -17.24 -63.54 -51.63
CA THR A 499 -16.12 -62.96 -52.38
C THR A 499 -16.31 -61.47 -52.62
N ALA A 500 -17.54 -61.02 -52.90
CA ALA A 500 -17.86 -59.60 -53.04
C ALA A 500 -17.73 -58.84 -51.72
N LEU A 501 -18.19 -59.43 -50.61
CA LEU A 501 -17.99 -58.91 -49.25
C LEU A 501 -16.52 -58.81 -48.89
N ASN A 502 -15.72 -59.85 -49.15
CA ASN A 502 -14.28 -59.82 -48.92
C ASN A 502 -13.60 -58.73 -49.76
N ARG A 503 -13.97 -58.56 -51.04
CA ARG A 503 -13.41 -57.46 -51.86
C ARG A 503 -13.76 -56.08 -51.31
N ALA A 504 -14.97 -55.90 -50.78
CA ALA A 504 -15.36 -54.65 -50.14
C ALA A 504 -14.55 -54.41 -48.84
N VAL A 505 -14.34 -55.45 -48.03
CA VAL A 505 -13.49 -55.40 -46.83
C VAL A 505 -12.04 -55.08 -47.20
N THR A 506 -11.45 -55.76 -48.18
CA THR A 506 -10.08 -55.50 -48.61
C THR A 506 -9.91 -54.12 -49.26
N ALA A 507 -10.93 -53.60 -49.95
CA ALA A 507 -10.91 -52.23 -50.46
C ALA A 507 -10.95 -51.19 -49.32
N ILE A 508 -11.66 -51.50 -48.22
CA ILE A 508 -11.66 -50.68 -47.00
C ILE A 508 -10.30 -50.76 -46.29
N GLU A 509 -9.68 -51.94 -46.22
CA GLU A 509 -8.33 -52.13 -45.65
C GLU A 509 -7.25 -51.41 -46.46
N GLN A 510 -7.27 -51.50 -47.80
CA GLN A 510 -6.29 -50.83 -48.66
C GLN A 510 -6.43 -49.30 -48.64
N MET A 511 -7.65 -48.78 -48.45
CA MET A 511 -7.84 -47.35 -48.21
C MET A 511 -7.35 -46.91 -46.83
N ALA A 512 -7.28 -47.82 -45.85
CA ALA A 512 -6.72 -47.56 -44.53
C ALA A 512 -5.18 -47.68 -44.47
N GLU A 513 -4.55 -48.42 -45.38
CA GLU A 513 -3.08 -48.51 -45.49
C GLU A 513 -2.44 -47.36 -46.31
N GLY A 514 -3.23 -46.64 -47.12
CA GLY A 514 -2.76 -45.53 -47.96
C GLY A 514 -2.73 -44.14 -47.31
N ALA A 515 -3.14 -44.01 -46.05
CA ALA A 515 -3.18 -42.78 -45.26
C ALA A 515 -2.35 -42.94 -43.97
#